data_AF-A0A7C2I0E4-F1
#
_entry.id   AF-A0A7C2I0E4-F1
#
_cell.length_a   1.000
_cell.length_b   1.000
_cell.length_c   1.000
_cell.angle_alpha   90.00
_cell.angle_beta   90.00
_cell.angle_gamma   90.00
#
_symmetry.space_group_name_H-M   'P 1'
#
loop_
_entity.id
_entity.type
_entity.pdbx_description
1 polymer ?
#
loop_
_entity_poly.entity_id
_entity_poly.type
_entity_poly.pdbx_seq_one_letter_code
_entity_poly.pdbx_strand_id
1 'polypeptide(L)'
;MNIKDAQPTWPQTLLICGFAAAFCFLGYLFSHLRYDWNGVTWLVLALMVVSGIAFLAAVFFYYLRPQYGAKALLMFILMLVGHALLVLVLVKAGIAK
;
A
#
# COMPACT_ATOMS: atom_id res chain seq x y z
N MET A 1 -10.95 -24.57 -11.33
CA MET A 1 -11.39 -23.81 -10.14
C MET A 1 -12.20 -22.63 -10.63
N ASN A 2 -13.45 -22.47 -10.18
CA ASN A 2 -14.34 -21.43 -10.67
C ASN A 2 -13.86 -20.07 -10.11
N ILE A 3 -13.75 -19.03 -10.95
CA ILE A 3 -13.25 -17.70 -10.53
C ILE A 3 -14.12 -17.10 -9.41
N LYS A 4 -15.39 -17.53 -9.33
CA LYS A 4 -16.34 -17.13 -8.28
C LYS A 4 -15.98 -17.65 -6.88
N ASP A 5 -15.18 -18.71 -6.78
CA ASP A 5 -14.78 -19.31 -5.48
C ASP A 5 -13.49 -18.70 -4.91
N ALA A 6 -12.83 -17.81 -5.65
CA ALA A 6 -11.54 -17.21 -5.30
C ALA A 6 -11.66 -15.82 -4.65
N GLN A 7 -12.79 -15.55 -4.00
CA GLN A 7 -13.00 -14.30 -3.26
C GLN A 7 -12.31 -14.36 -1.89
N PRO A 8 -11.74 -13.24 -1.41
CA PRO A 8 -11.17 -13.18 -0.07
C PRO A 8 -12.26 -13.42 0.98
N THR A 9 -11.89 -14.13 2.05
CA THR A 9 -12.77 -14.34 3.20
C THR A 9 -13.00 -13.03 3.95
N TRP A 10 -14.05 -12.92 4.76
CA TRP A 10 -14.32 -11.72 5.56
C TRP A 10 -13.11 -11.24 6.40
N PRO A 11 -12.38 -12.12 7.11
CA PRO A 11 -11.15 -11.71 7.80
C PRO A 11 -10.07 -11.14 6.86
N GLN A 12 -9.90 -11.72 5.67
CA GLN A 12 -8.94 -11.23 4.67
C GLN A 12 -9.35 -9.88 4.11
N THR A 13 -10.65 -9.70 3.82
CA THR A 13 -11.22 -8.42 3.39
C THR A 13 -11.02 -7.34 4.46
N LEU A 14 -11.26 -7.66 5.74
CA LEU A 14 -11.02 -6.74 6.85
C LEU A 14 -9.54 -6.36 6.97
N LEU A 15 -8.61 -7.30 6.77
CA LEU A 15 -7.18 -7.01 6.73
C LEU A 15 -6.81 -6.07 5.58
N ILE A 16 -7.32 -6.32 4.36
CA ILE A 16 -7.10 -5.46 3.19
C ILE A 16 -7.62 -4.05 3.48
N CYS A 17 -8.86 -3.93 3.98
CA CYS A 17 -9.46 -2.64 4.33
C CYS A 17 -8.68 -1.94 5.46
N GLY A 18 -8.21 -2.68 6.46
CA GLY A 18 -7.43 -2.15 7.57
C GLY A 18 -6.10 -1.55 7.11
N PHE A 19 -5.34 -2.27 6.28
CA PHE A 19 -4.11 -1.75 5.70
C PHE A 19 -4.36 -0.56 4.77
N ALA A 20 -5.43 -0.59 3.98
CA ALA A 20 -5.83 0.54 3.14
C ALA A 20 -6.15 1.78 3.98
N ALA A 21 -6.92 1.62 5.06
CA ALA A 21 -7.27 2.72 5.96
C ALA A 21 -6.04 3.29 6.66
N ALA A 22 -5.14 2.42 7.17
CA ALA A 22 -3.88 2.85 7.76
C ALA A 22 -3.02 3.61 6.75
N PHE A 23 -2.92 3.13 5.52
CA PHE A 23 -2.17 3.78 4.45
C PHE A 23 -2.73 5.18 4.13
N CYS A 24 -4.05 5.30 3.96
CA CYS A 24 -4.71 6.58 3.72
C CYS A 24 -4.54 7.55 4.89
N PHE A 25 -4.71 7.07 6.13
CA PHE A 25 -4.53 7.89 7.32
C PHE A 25 -3.10 8.39 7.47
N LEU A 26 -2.10 7.53 7.25
CA LEU A 26 -0.69 7.91 7.31
C LEU A 26 -0.31 8.84 6.17
N GLY A 27 -0.87 8.67 4.97
CA GLY A 27 -0.69 9.60 3.85
C GLY A 27 -1.29 10.98 4.14
N TYR A 28 -2.48 11.02 4.75
CA TYR A 28 -3.08 12.26 5.24
C TYR A 28 -2.23 12.91 6.33
N LEU A 29 -1.76 12.14 7.31
CA LEU A 29 -0.88 12.66 8.36
C LEU A 29 0.41 13.22 7.77
N PHE A 30 1.04 12.48 6.87
CA PHE A 30 2.24 12.90 6.15
C PHE A 30 2.02 14.19 5.38
N SER A 31 0.84 14.38 4.77
CA SER A 31 0.53 15.63 4.05
C SER A 31 0.32 16.85 4.94
N HIS A 32 0.11 16.64 6.24
CA HIS A 32 -0.10 17.71 7.22
C HIS A 32 1.14 17.99 8.07
N LEU A 33 2.14 17.10 8.05
CA LEU A 33 3.45 17.36 8.66
C LEU A 33 4.18 18.41 7.82
N ARG A 34 4.05 19.67 8.24
CA ARG A 34 4.72 20.80 7.59
C ARG A 34 6.23 20.76 7.87
N TYR A 35 6.99 20.78 6.78
CA TYR A 35 8.29 21.45 6.58
C TYR A 35 9.50 21.04 7.44
N ASP A 36 9.30 20.32 8.53
CA ASP A 36 10.41 19.76 9.30
C ASP A 36 10.55 18.27 8.98
N TRP A 37 11.56 17.93 8.19
CA TRP A 37 12.07 16.57 7.99
C TRP A 37 12.73 16.04 9.29
N ASN A 38 11.99 16.10 10.39
CA ASN A 38 12.38 15.63 11.70
C ASN A 38 12.09 14.12 11.83
N GLY A 39 12.49 13.53 12.96
CA GLY A 39 12.31 12.09 13.20
C GLY A 39 10.85 11.61 13.09
N VAL A 40 9.87 12.47 13.38
CA VAL A 40 8.44 12.13 13.28
C VAL A 40 8.01 12.02 11.82
N THR A 41 8.43 12.95 10.96
CA THR A 41 8.16 12.91 9.51
C THR A 41 8.74 11.65 8.86
N TRP A 42 9.97 11.27 9.23
CA TRP A 42 10.59 10.03 8.77
C TRP A 42 9.87 8.78 9.28
N LEU A 43 9.43 8.78 10.54
CA LEU A 43 8.67 7.66 11.11
C LEU A 43 7.32 7.50 10.40
N VAL A 44 6.58 8.59 10.17
CA VAL A 44 5.28 8.54 9.47
C VAL A 44 5.47 8.08 8.03
N LEU A 45 6.51 8.55 7.34
CA LEU A 45 6.85 8.06 6.00
C LEU A 45 7.16 6.56 6.00
N ALA A 46 7.97 6.08 6.95
CA ALA A 46 8.29 4.66 7.07
C ALA A 46 7.04 3.80 7.32
N LEU A 47 6.17 4.23 8.24
CA LEU A 47 4.90 3.57 8.51
C LEU A 47 3.99 3.58 7.29
N MET A 48 3.97 4.67 6.52
CA MET A 48 3.20 4.80 5.29
C MET A 48 3.68 3.78 4.24
N VAL A 49 5.00 3.65 4.05
CA VAL A 49 5.59 2.67 3.13
C VAL A 49 5.27 1.24 3.58
N VAL A 50 5.47 0.93 4.87
CA VAL A 50 5.18 -0.40 5.42
C VAL A 50 3.70 -0.76 5.24
N SER A 51 2.79 0.18 5.51
CA SER A 51 1.34 -0.02 5.35
C SER A 51 0.95 -0.21 3.89
N GLY A 52 1.58 0.54 2.97
CA GLY A 52 1.38 0.39 1.53
C GLY A 52 1.84 -0.98 1.03
N ILE A 53 3.03 -1.44 1.44
CA ILE A 53 3.53 -2.78 1.10
C ILE A 53 2.62 -3.87 1.68
N ALA A 54 2.18 -3.75 2.94
CA ALA A 54 1.29 -4.71 3.57
C ALA A 54 -0.07 -4.78 2.85
N PHE A 55 -0.64 -3.64 2.46
CA PHE A 55 -1.85 -3.58 1.64
C PHE A 55 -1.67 -4.28 0.29
N LEU A 56 -0.60 -3.96 -0.44
CA LEU A 56 -0.31 -4.57 -1.74
C LEU A 56 -0.09 -6.07 -1.64
N ALA A 57 0.61 -6.53 -0.60
CA ALA A 57 0.83 -7.94 -0.33
C ALA A 57 -0.50 -8.65 -0.01
N ALA A 58 -1.36 -8.06 0.82
CA ALA A 58 -2.67 -8.63 1.15
C ALA A 58 -3.55 -8.75 -0.09
N VAL A 59 -3.61 -7.73 -0.94
CA VAL A 59 -4.32 -7.76 -2.23
C VAL A 59 -3.72 -8.84 -3.14
N PHE A 60 -2.39 -8.93 -3.22
CA PHE A 60 -1.74 -9.94 -4.03
C PHE A 60 -2.09 -11.37 -3.59
N PHE A 61 -1.92 -11.69 -2.31
CA PHE A 61 -2.09 -13.05 -1.81
C PHE A 61 -3.56 -13.49 -1.73
N TYR A 62 -4.45 -12.59 -1.33
CA TYR A 62 -5.85 -12.95 -1.06
C TYR A 62 -6.80 -12.64 -2.22
N TYR A 63 -6.39 -11.80 -3.17
CA TYR A 63 -7.23 -11.42 -4.31
C TYR A 63 -6.62 -11.81 -5.65
N LEU A 64 -5.42 -11.31 -5.98
CA LEU A 64 -4.85 -11.47 -7.33
C LEU A 64 -4.29 -12.88 -7.60
N ARG A 65 -3.48 -13.44 -6.70
CA ARG A 65 -2.85 -14.75 -6.89
C ARG A 65 -3.88 -15.89 -7.03
N PRO A 66 -4.95 -15.96 -6.21
CA PRO A 66 -5.99 -16.97 -6.38
C PRO A 66 -6.73 -16.86 -7.72
N GLN A 67 -6.89 -15.66 -8.26
CA GLN A 67 -7.65 -15.41 -9.50
C GLN A 67 -6.79 -15.55 -10.77
N TYR A 68 -5.54 -15.10 -10.74
CA TYR A 68 -4.68 -14.97 -11.92
C TYR A 68 -3.44 -15.87 -11.90
N GLY A 69 -3.23 -16.63 -10.83
CA GLY A 69 -2.11 -17.57 -10.70
C GLY A 69 -0.75 -16.89 -10.85
N ALA A 70 0.15 -17.51 -11.63
CA ALA A 70 1.50 -17.00 -11.86
C ALA A 70 1.55 -15.62 -12.53
N LYS A 71 0.54 -15.25 -13.32
CA LYS A 71 0.47 -13.93 -13.98
C LYS A 71 0.30 -12.77 -12.98
N ALA A 72 -0.19 -13.06 -11.77
CA ALA A 72 -0.33 -12.06 -10.72
C ALA A 72 1.03 -11.49 -10.27
N LEU A 73 2.12 -12.25 -10.41
CA LEU A 73 3.44 -11.82 -9.93
C LEU A 73 3.93 -10.57 -10.67
N LEU A 74 3.72 -10.52 -11.99
CA LEU A 74 4.05 -9.35 -12.79
C LEU A 74 3.27 -8.12 -12.29
N MET A 75 1.97 -8.28 -12.04
CA MET A 75 1.13 -7.22 -11.51
C MET A 75 1.60 -6.75 -10.13
N PHE A 76 2.03 -7.66 -9.27
CA PHE A 76 2.60 -7.31 -7.96
C PHE A 76 3.89 -6.49 -8.08
N ILE A 77 4.81 -6.90 -8.95
CA ILE A 77 6.04 -6.15 -9.22
C ILE A 77 5.69 -4.75 -9.74
N LEU A 78 4.77 -4.64 -10.69
CA LEU A 78 4.32 -3.35 -11.22
C LEU A 78 3.67 -2.47 -10.15
N MET A 79 2.87 -3.05 -9.25
CA MET A 79 2.27 -2.31 -8.12
C MET A 79 3.33 -1.83 -7.12
N LEU A 80 4.34 -2.66 -6.81
CA LEU A 80 5.44 -2.25 -5.93
C LEU A 80 6.28 -1.13 -6.54
N VAL A 81 6.60 -1.23 -7.84
CA VAL A 81 7.31 -0.16 -8.57
C VAL A 81 6.46 1.11 -8.60
N GLY A 82 5.17 1.00 -8.92
CA GLY A 82 4.24 2.14 -8.89
C GLY A 82 4.15 2.79 -7.51
N HIS A 83 4.14 1.99 -6.44
CA HIS A 83 4.14 2.49 -5.07
C HIS A 83 5.45 3.22 -4.72
N ALA A 84 6.60 2.65 -5.07
CA ALA A 84 7.89 3.30 -4.88
C ALA A 84 7.97 4.64 -5.63
N LEU A 85 7.50 4.67 -6.89
CA LEU A 85 7.42 5.91 -7.68
C LEU A 85 6.47 6.93 -7.05
N LEU A 86 5.31 6.51 -6.55
CA LEU A 86 4.38 7.39 -5.84
C LEU A 86 5.04 8.02 -4.61
N VAL A 87 5.72 7.21 -3.79
CA VAL A 87 6.46 7.70 -2.61
C VAL A 87 7.53 8.72 -3.03
N LEU A 88 8.31 8.43 -4.07
CA LEU A 88 9.30 9.36 -4.61
C LEU A 88 8.68 10.67 -5.11
N VAL A 89 7.53 10.60 -5.79
CA VAL A 89 6.79 11.79 -6.23
C VAL A 89 6.30 12.60 -5.04
N LEU A 90 5.75 11.96 -4.00
CA LEU A 90 5.30 12.64 -2.78
C LEU A 90 6.46 13.35 -2.06
N VAL A 91 7.64 12.72 -2.00
CA VAL A 91 8.86 13.32 -1.46
C VAL A 91 9.30 14.52 -2.32
N LYS A 92 9.33 14.37 -3.65
CA LYS A 92 9.82 15.40 -4.59
C LYS A 92 8.85 16.59 -4.74
N ALA A 93 7.54 16.37 -4.66
CA ALA A 93 6.51 17.38 -4.88
C ALA A 93 6.48 18.47 -3.79
N GLY A 94 7.30 18.39 -2.74
CA GLY A 94 7.42 19.48 -1.77
C GLY A 94 6.17 19.67 -0.90
N ILE A 95 5.41 18.60 -0.65
CA ILE A 95 4.56 18.50 0.56
C ILE A 95 5.44 18.48 1.82
N ALA A 96 6.73 18.17 1.63
CA ALA A 96 7.82 18.51 2.53
C ALA A 96 8.88 19.31 1.76
N LYS A 97 8.53 20.54 1.36
CA LYS A 97 9.50 21.62 1.52
C LYS A 97 9.50 22.02 2.97
#